data_AF-A0A5F1ZNM6-F1
#
_entry.id   AF-A0A5F1ZNM6-F1
#
_cell.length_a   1.000
_cell.length_b   1.000
_cell.length_c   1.000
_cell.angle_alpha   90.00
_cell.angle_beta   90.00
_cell.angle_gamma   90.00
#
_symmetry.space_group_name_H-M   'P 1'
#
loop_
_entity.id
_entity.type
_entity.pdbx_description
1 polymer ?
#
loop_
_entity_poly.entity_id
_entity_poly.type
_entity_poly.pdbx_seq_one_letter_code
_entity_poly.pdbx_strand_id
1 'polypeptide(L)'
;MIIQIFDFLKRAFSFVRESFLFRKIVSFYQPFTWKKGLGTFVAVFVLVAAYYRIFDDAICISGDCKNSLSKMEFRNGDVYEGMFVDSKPQGFGAFWGPKGDYYQGGWFRGMKHGVGKYVYPNGTEYIGDFVFNKKEGHGIFKWQDGTILNADWIGDHPQGKGVLTLPDSRKLHGYYQRGFIYDGNGVFIYNDGSKYIGSWKAGQRHGFGVLFASNGMVSYKGLWREDKPAQPFVKPDDQPEPSAAEEAKVSKVLKKNKKKGKNHE
;
A
#
# COMPACT_ATOMS: atom_id res chain seq x y z
N MET A 1 10.19 -22.52 22.41
CA MET A 1 10.52 -22.29 20.97
C MET A 1 11.72 -23.13 20.50
N ILE A 2 12.85 -23.13 21.23
CA ILE A 2 14.07 -23.87 20.85
C ILE A 2 13.90 -25.40 20.86
N ILE A 3 13.10 -25.94 21.80
CA ILE A 3 12.87 -27.40 21.93
C ILE A 3 12.09 -27.96 20.73
N GLN A 4 11.14 -27.19 20.17
CA GLN A 4 10.35 -27.63 19.01
C GLN A 4 11.16 -27.66 17.70
N ILE A 5 12.15 -26.78 17.57
CA ILE A 5 13.08 -26.79 16.44
C ILE A 5 14.01 -28.00 16.51
N PHE A 6 14.47 -28.38 17.71
CA PHE A 6 15.31 -29.57 17.90
C PHE A 6 14.58 -30.87 17.58
N ASP A 7 13.31 -31.00 17.97
CA ASP A 7 12.51 -32.18 17.63
C ASP A 7 12.15 -32.25 16.14
N PHE A 8 11.91 -31.10 15.50
CA PHE A 8 11.72 -31.03 14.04
C PHE A 8 12.99 -31.46 13.29
N LEU A 9 14.16 -30.97 13.72
CA LEU A 9 15.44 -31.35 13.12
C LEU A 9 15.77 -32.82 13.33
N LYS A 10 15.49 -33.39 14.51
CA LYS A 10 15.65 -34.83 14.77
C LYS A 10 14.73 -35.70 13.90
N ARG A 11 13.47 -35.28 13.72
CA ARG A 11 12.50 -35.98 12.86
C ARG A 11 12.90 -35.92 11.39
N ALA A 12 13.31 -34.74 10.90
CA ALA A 12 13.83 -34.56 9.55
C ALA A 12 15.08 -35.42 9.30
N PHE A 13 15.99 -35.50 10.27
CA PHE A 13 17.20 -36.33 10.14
C PHE A 13 16.88 -37.83 10.12
N SER A 14 15.90 -38.29 10.91
CA SER A 14 15.47 -39.71 10.88
C SER A 14 14.78 -40.09 9.56
N PHE A 15 13.99 -39.16 9.00
CA PHE A 15 13.28 -39.36 7.73
C PHE A 15 14.25 -39.46 6.54
N VAL A 16 15.31 -38.65 6.54
CA VAL A 16 16.37 -38.75 5.52
C VAL A 16 17.13 -40.08 5.65
N ARG A 17 17.41 -40.53 6.88
CA ARG A 17 18.14 -41.78 7.17
C ARG A 17 17.41 -43.05 6.70
N GLU A 18 16.08 -43.03 6.72
CA GLU A 18 15.26 -44.18 6.28
C GLU A 18 14.82 -44.10 4.82
N SER A 19 15.10 -42.99 4.13
CA SER A 19 14.77 -42.86 2.72
C SER A 19 15.56 -43.86 1.85
N PHE A 20 14.86 -44.46 0.88
CA PHE A 20 15.45 -45.37 -0.10
C PHE A 20 16.60 -44.71 -0.90
N LEU A 21 16.56 -43.39 -1.03
CA LEU A 21 17.61 -42.55 -1.64
C LEU A 21 18.89 -42.50 -0.80
N PHE A 22 18.80 -42.42 0.53
CA PHE A 22 19.97 -42.44 1.41
C PHE A 22 20.70 -43.79 1.35
N ARG A 23 19.97 -44.91 1.30
CA ARG A 23 20.58 -46.24 1.11
C ARG A 23 21.28 -46.38 -0.24
N LYS A 24 20.72 -45.82 -1.33
CA LYS A 24 21.38 -45.78 -2.65
C LYS A 24 22.60 -44.86 -2.69
N ILE A 25 22.58 -43.75 -1.97
CA ILE A 25 23.72 -42.80 -1.89
C ILE A 25 24.86 -43.39 -1.06
N VAL A 26 24.54 -44.07 0.05
CA VAL A 26 25.55 -44.73 0.90
C VAL A 26 26.10 -46.00 0.26
N SER A 27 25.32 -46.75 -0.53
CA SER A 27 25.82 -47.94 -1.26
C SER A 27 26.78 -47.61 -2.40
N PHE A 28 26.88 -46.35 -2.80
CA PHE A 28 27.81 -45.88 -3.83
C PHE A 28 29.11 -45.27 -3.25
N TYR A 29 29.21 -45.17 -1.92
CA TYR A 29 30.34 -44.55 -1.24
C TYR A 29 31.34 -45.62 -0.78
N GLN A 30 32.32 -45.90 -1.65
CA GLN A 30 33.59 -46.56 -1.28
C GLN A 30 34.27 -45.81 -0.12
N PRO A 31 35.11 -46.49 0.71
CA PRO A 31 35.61 -45.95 1.97
C PRO A 31 36.27 -44.58 1.80
N PHE A 32 35.68 -43.59 2.46
CA PHE A 32 36.12 -42.20 2.47
C PHE A 32 37.52 -42.09 3.06
N THR A 33 38.52 -41.95 2.19
CA THR A 33 39.91 -41.69 2.60
C THR A 33 40.11 -40.18 2.73
N TRP A 34 40.49 -39.72 3.93
CA TRP A 34 40.59 -38.31 4.31
C TRP A 34 41.49 -37.45 3.39
N LYS A 35 42.38 -38.06 2.59
CA LYS A 35 43.22 -37.36 1.61
C LYS A 35 42.44 -36.81 0.40
N LYS A 36 41.26 -37.36 0.07
CA LYS A 36 40.41 -36.88 -1.04
C LYS A 36 39.25 -35.98 -0.59
N GLY A 37 38.87 -36.03 0.69
CA GLY A 37 37.76 -35.28 1.26
C GLY A 37 38.05 -33.80 1.55
N LEU A 38 39.29 -33.46 1.89
CA LEU A 38 39.67 -32.06 2.14
C LEU A 38 39.64 -31.23 0.85
N GLY A 39 40.13 -31.79 -0.26
CA GLY A 39 40.13 -31.13 -1.56
C GLY A 39 38.71 -30.88 -2.11
N THR A 40 37.79 -31.84 -1.94
CA THR A 40 36.39 -31.67 -2.36
C THR A 40 35.63 -30.70 -1.46
N PHE A 41 35.88 -30.69 -0.14
CA PHE A 41 35.25 -29.72 0.77
C PHE A 41 35.75 -28.29 0.52
N VAL A 42 37.05 -28.12 0.28
CA VAL A 42 37.63 -26.82 -0.13
C VAL A 42 37.08 -26.40 -1.49
N ALA A 43 36.97 -27.30 -2.47
CA ALA A 43 36.38 -26.98 -3.77
C ALA A 43 34.90 -26.58 -3.65
N VAL A 44 34.09 -27.28 -2.86
CA VAL A 44 32.69 -26.90 -2.60
C VAL A 44 32.62 -25.58 -1.85
N PHE A 45 33.45 -25.34 -0.84
CA PHE A 45 33.47 -24.07 -0.12
C PHE A 45 33.92 -22.91 -1.01
N VAL A 46 34.91 -23.12 -1.89
CA VAL A 46 35.35 -22.11 -2.88
C VAL A 46 34.26 -21.88 -3.92
N LEU A 47 33.56 -22.91 -4.38
CA LEU A 47 32.45 -22.77 -5.32
C LEU A 47 31.23 -22.10 -4.67
N VAL A 48 30.95 -22.38 -3.39
CA VAL A 48 29.90 -21.75 -2.61
C VAL A 48 30.27 -20.29 -2.29
N ALA A 49 31.52 -20.01 -1.90
CA ALA A 49 32.01 -18.65 -1.70
C ALA A 49 32.09 -17.86 -3.00
N ALA A 50 32.45 -18.50 -4.13
CA ALA A 50 32.40 -17.91 -5.45
C ALA A 50 30.94 -17.69 -5.89
N TYR A 51 30.03 -18.62 -5.62
CA TYR A 51 28.59 -18.44 -5.82
C TYR A 51 28.08 -17.25 -5.01
N TYR A 52 28.39 -17.14 -3.72
CA TYR A 52 27.98 -15.97 -2.94
C TYR A 52 28.69 -14.68 -3.37
N ARG A 53 29.91 -14.72 -3.91
CA ARG A 53 30.60 -13.53 -4.46
C ARG A 53 30.12 -13.12 -5.86
N ILE A 54 29.64 -14.05 -6.67
CA ILE A 54 29.09 -13.79 -8.01
C ILE A 54 27.62 -13.33 -7.93
N PHE A 55 26.93 -13.61 -6.82
CA PHE A 55 25.49 -13.35 -6.68
C PHE A 55 25.15 -12.13 -5.81
N ASP A 56 26.14 -11.37 -5.31
CA ASP A 56 25.97 -10.26 -4.34
C ASP A 56 26.49 -8.91 -4.88
N ASP A 57 26.45 -8.70 -6.19
CA ASP A 57 27.04 -7.53 -6.84
C ASP A 57 26.08 -6.34 -6.86
N ALA A 58 25.87 -5.72 -5.70
CA ALA A 58 25.48 -4.30 -5.68
C ALA A 58 26.67 -3.49 -6.25
N ILE A 59 26.42 -2.70 -7.29
CA ILE A 59 27.44 -1.91 -7.97
C ILE A 59 27.55 -0.56 -7.27
N CYS A 60 28.70 -0.29 -6.66
CA CYS A 60 29.01 1.04 -6.16
C CYS A 60 29.36 1.94 -7.35
N ILE A 61 28.46 2.87 -7.68
CA ILE A 61 28.61 3.81 -8.80
C ILE A 61 29.56 4.95 -8.42
N SER A 62 29.48 5.43 -7.18
CA SER A 62 30.36 6.49 -6.67
C SER A 62 30.57 6.36 -5.15
N GLY A 63 31.74 6.80 -4.69
CA GLY A 63 32.15 6.71 -3.29
C GLY A 63 32.71 5.33 -2.91
N ASP A 64 32.71 5.02 -1.61
CA ASP A 64 33.19 3.73 -1.09
C ASP A 64 32.06 2.75 -0.72
N CYS A 65 30.81 3.23 -0.74
CA CYS A 65 29.61 2.50 -0.33
C CYS A 65 29.77 1.78 1.02
N LYS A 66 30.54 2.37 1.96
CA LYS A 66 30.81 1.83 3.29
C LYS A 66 30.46 2.82 4.37
N ASN A 67 31.18 3.93 4.45
CA ASN A 67 31.08 4.94 5.51
C ASN A 67 31.14 6.36 4.93
N SER A 68 30.49 6.58 3.78
CA SER A 68 30.56 7.84 3.04
C SER A 68 29.24 8.16 2.32
N LEU A 69 29.13 9.37 1.79
CA LEU A 69 28.12 9.72 0.80
C LEU A 69 28.47 8.99 -0.50
N SER A 70 27.58 8.13 -0.96
CA SER A 70 27.84 7.25 -2.11
C SER A 70 26.57 7.02 -2.92
N LYS A 71 26.76 6.50 -4.14
CA LYS A 71 25.68 6.03 -5.00
C LYS A 71 25.87 4.55 -5.30
N MET A 72 24.83 3.75 -5.11
CA MET A 72 24.86 2.30 -5.30
C MET A 72 23.64 1.84 -6.09
N GLU A 73 23.87 0.96 -7.04
CA GLU A 73 22.82 0.24 -7.77
C GLU A 73 22.74 -1.20 -7.24
N PHE A 74 21.56 -1.62 -6.82
CA PHE A 74 21.28 -2.95 -6.33
C PHE A 74 20.85 -3.85 -7.48
N ARG A 75 20.97 -5.17 -7.27
CA ARG A 75 20.65 -6.18 -8.28
C ARG A 75 19.22 -6.12 -8.82
N ASN A 76 18.27 -5.66 -8.03
CA ASN A 76 16.88 -5.51 -8.45
C ASN A 76 16.63 -4.27 -9.32
N GLY A 77 17.69 -3.51 -9.66
CA GLY A 77 17.61 -2.25 -10.40
C GLY A 77 17.29 -1.04 -9.52
N ASP A 78 17.23 -1.22 -8.20
CA ASP A 78 17.08 -0.11 -7.28
C ASP A 78 18.38 0.70 -7.26
N VAL A 79 18.26 2.01 -7.19
CA VAL A 79 19.39 2.92 -7.01
C VAL A 79 19.21 3.67 -5.71
N TYR A 80 20.25 3.75 -4.90
CA TYR A 80 20.30 4.60 -3.72
C TYR A 80 21.45 5.59 -3.82
N GLU A 81 21.20 6.82 -3.41
CA GLU A 81 22.19 7.88 -3.31
C GLU A 81 22.03 8.57 -1.96
N GLY A 82 23.05 8.47 -1.12
CA GLY A 82 22.98 8.98 0.24
C GLY A 82 24.11 8.47 1.10
N MET A 83 24.00 8.74 2.40
CA MET A 83 25.00 8.31 3.36
C MET A 83 24.94 6.79 3.57
N PHE A 84 26.11 6.16 3.68
CA PHE A 84 26.29 4.77 4.06
C PHE A 84 27.01 4.68 5.41
N VAL A 85 26.64 3.68 6.21
CA VAL A 85 27.40 3.23 7.39
C VAL A 85 27.36 1.70 7.41
N ASP A 86 28.52 1.05 7.57
CA ASP A 86 28.68 -0.41 7.48
C ASP A 86 28.04 -1.00 6.21
N SER A 87 28.24 -0.31 5.08
CA SER A 87 27.67 -0.67 3.77
C SER A 87 26.15 -0.72 3.72
N LYS A 88 25.46 -0.01 4.63
CA LYS A 88 24.01 0.13 4.64
C LYS A 88 23.60 1.61 4.52
N PRO A 89 22.52 1.91 3.77
CA PRO A 89 21.87 3.21 3.79
C PRO A 89 21.60 3.70 5.22
N GLN A 90 22.01 4.92 5.53
CA GLN A 90 21.93 5.52 6.85
C GLN A 90 21.74 7.04 6.70
N GLY A 91 21.07 7.70 7.64
CA GLY A 91 20.91 9.16 7.60
C GLY A 91 20.00 9.59 6.45
N PHE A 92 20.28 10.73 5.81
CA PHE A 92 19.44 11.20 4.70
C PHE A 92 19.91 10.62 3.36
N GLY A 93 18.97 10.23 2.51
CA GLY A 93 19.26 9.70 1.18
C GLY A 93 18.03 9.60 0.30
N ALA A 94 18.28 9.40 -0.99
CA ALA A 94 17.28 9.20 -2.01
C ALA A 94 17.39 7.80 -2.62
N PHE A 95 16.26 7.27 -3.05
CA PHE A 95 16.12 5.95 -3.63
C PHE A 95 15.20 6.03 -4.85
N TRP A 96 15.54 5.27 -5.89
CA TRP A 96 14.76 5.11 -7.11
C TRP A 96 14.61 3.62 -7.39
N GLY A 97 13.37 3.14 -7.48
CA GLY A 97 13.08 1.80 -7.92
C GLY A 97 12.91 1.76 -9.45
N PRO A 98 13.15 0.59 -10.08
CA PRO A 98 13.10 0.43 -11.53
C PRO A 98 11.69 0.63 -12.12
N LYS A 99 10.65 0.58 -11.28
CA LYS A 99 9.25 0.79 -11.66
C LYS A 99 8.81 2.24 -11.57
N GLY A 100 9.71 3.16 -11.20
CA GLY A 100 9.42 4.59 -11.05
C GLY A 100 8.98 5.00 -9.65
N ASP A 101 9.06 4.11 -8.66
CA ASP A 101 8.94 4.49 -7.26
C ASP A 101 10.16 5.31 -6.83
N TYR A 102 9.93 6.32 -5.99
CA TYR A 102 10.95 7.23 -5.51
C TYR A 102 10.77 7.44 -4.01
N TYR A 103 11.88 7.48 -3.28
CA TYR A 103 11.89 7.87 -1.88
C TYR A 103 12.99 8.89 -1.62
N GLN A 104 12.70 9.87 -0.77
CA GLN A 104 13.70 10.78 -0.24
C GLN A 104 13.39 11.05 1.22
N GLY A 105 14.36 10.81 2.10
CA GLY A 105 14.15 10.95 3.52
C GLY A 105 15.22 10.25 4.34
N GLY A 106 14.87 9.97 5.59
CA GLY A 106 15.76 9.30 6.52
C GLY A 106 15.85 7.78 6.30
N TRP A 107 17.00 7.25 6.68
CA TRP A 107 17.38 5.85 6.59
C TRP A 107 18.07 5.43 7.87
N PHE A 108 17.79 4.20 8.30
CA PHE A 108 18.46 3.57 9.42
C PHE A 108 18.70 2.09 9.09
N ARG A 109 19.97 1.69 9.01
CA ARG A 109 20.41 0.31 8.73
C ARG A 109 19.75 -0.28 7.48
N GLY A 110 19.67 0.50 6.40
CA GLY A 110 19.09 0.06 5.13
C GLY A 110 17.56 0.12 5.05
N MET A 111 16.89 0.68 6.05
CA MET A 111 15.43 0.83 6.07
C MET A 111 15.04 2.29 6.16
N LYS A 112 13.96 2.68 5.47
CA LYS A 112 13.36 4.02 5.59
C LYS A 112 12.98 4.27 7.05
N HIS A 113 13.41 5.41 7.59
CA HIS A 113 13.23 5.75 9.00
C HIS A 113 13.24 7.27 9.22
N GLY A 114 12.35 7.79 10.06
CA GLY A 114 12.13 9.22 10.25
C GLY A 114 11.31 9.83 9.11
N VAL A 115 11.38 11.16 8.97
CA VAL A 115 10.60 11.89 7.97
C VAL A 115 11.07 11.55 6.56
N GLY A 116 10.13 11.30 5.66
CA GLY A 116 10.42 11.12 4.25
C GLY A 116 9.23 11.35 3.34
N LYS A 117 9.53 11.48 2.05
CA LYS A 117 8.58 11.52 0.95
C LYS A 117 8.75 10.26 0.11
N TYR A 118 7.66 9.51 -0.08
CA TYR A 118 7.59 8.37 -0.98
C TYR A 118 6.62 8.67 -2.11
N VAL A 119 7.06 8.49 -3.35
CA VAL A 119 6.23 8.60 -4.56
C VAL A 119 6.09 7.20 -5.15
N TYR A 120 4.85 6.75 -5.30
CA TYR A 120 4.51 5.46 -5.90
C TYR A 120 4.55 5.55 -7.43
N PRO A 121 4.70 4.44 -8.16
CA PRO A 121 4.72 4.43 -9.63
C PRO A 121 3.48 5.04 -10.29
N ASN A 122 2.34 4.99 -9.61
CA ASN A 122 1.09 5.59 -10.07
C ASN A 122 0.99 7.11 -9.79
N GLY A 123 2.06 7.75 -9.31
CA GLY A 123 2.10 9.18 -8.97
C GLY A 123 1.43 9.54 -7.63
N THR A 124 0.88 8.57 -6.90
CA THR A 124 0.45 8.78 -5.52
C THR A 124 1.67 9.08 -4.65
N GLU A 125 1.54 9.93 -3.64
CA GLU A 125 2.64 10.27 -2.74
C GLU A 125 2.24 10.15 -1.27
N TYR A 126 3.20 9.78 -0.42
CA TYR A 126 3.12 9.85 1.03
C TYR A 126 4.23 10.73 1.56
N ILE A 127 3.89 11.65 2.47
CA ILE A 127 4.83 12.52 3.17
C ILE A 127 4.55 12.38 4.66
N GLY A 128 5.50 11.87 5.43
CA GLY A 128 5.32 11.65 6.86
C GLY A 128 6.44 10.84 7.47
N ASP A 129 6.19 10.31 8.67
CA ASP A 129 7.16 9.49 9.36
C ASP A 129 7.17 8.05 8.83
N PHE A 130 8.37 7.47 8.87
CA PHE A 130 8.64 6.08 8.60
C PHE A 130 9.33 5.43 9.80
N VAL A 131 8.96 4.20 10.12
CA VAL A 131 9.67 3.35 11.09
C VAL A 131 9.90 1.99 10.44
N PHE A 132 11.16 1.70 10.11
CA PHE A 132 11.58 0.42 9.54
C PHE A 132 10.77 0.04 8.28
N ASN A 133 10.78 0.93 7.28
CA ASN A 133 10.03 0.81 6.01
C ASN A 133 8.50 0.92 6.12
N LYS A 134 7.93 1.10 7.31
CA LYS A 134 6.49 1.27 7.52
C LYS A 134 6.14 2.74 7.71
N LYS A 135 5.02 3.19 7.14
CA LYS A 135 4.45 4.49 7.47
C LYS A 135 3.95 4.45 8.91
N GLU A 136 4.33 5.44 9.69
CA GLU A 136 4.03 5.54 11.11
C GLU A 136 3.76 7.02 11.46
N GLY A 137 3.16 7.30 12.61
CA GLY A 137 3.00 8.67 13.10
C GLY A 137 2.11 9.52 12.20
N HIS A 138 2.43 10.82 12.11
CA HIS A 138 1.63 11.73 11.30
C HIS A 138 2.04 11.68 9.82
N GLY A 139 1.07 11.64 8.92
CA GLY A 139 1.36 11.57 7.49
C GLY A 139 0.26 12.07 6.58
N ILE A 140 0.69 12.58 5.44
CA ILE A 140 -0.14 13.07 4.35
C ILE A 140 -0.01 12.10 3.18
N PHE A 141 -1.14 11.53 2.76
CA PHE A 141 -1.22 10.66 1.59
C PHE A 141 -2.02 11.37 0.50
N LYS A 142 -1.42 11.57 -0.67
CA LYS A 142 -2.03 12.29 -1.79
C LYS A 142 -2.15 11.36 -2.97
N TRP A 143 -3.38 11.17 -3.44
CA TRP A 143 -3.68 10.41 -4.65
C TRP A 143 -3.43 11.25 -5.90
N GLN A 144 -3.24 10.56 -7.03
CA GLN A 144 -3.00 11.18 -8.33
C GLN A 144 -4.14 12.13 -8.77
N ASP A 145 -5.38 11.87 -8.33
CA ASP A 145 -6.53 12.72 -8.64
C ASP A 145 -6.54 14.06 -7.86
N GLY A 146 -5.58 14.27 -6.96
CA GLY A 146 -5.48 15.47 -6.11
C GLY A 146 -6.17 15.32 -4.76
N THR A 147 -6.82 14.19 -4.48
CA THR A 147 -7.35 13.89 -3.13
C THR A 147 -6.20 13.79 -2.15
N ILE A 148 -6.38 14.30 -0.93
CA ILE A 148 -5.37 14.30 0.14
C ILE A 148 -5.99 13.75 1.42
N LEU A 149 -5.34 12.79 2.07
CA LEU A 149 -5.66 12.31 3.41
C LEU A 149 -4.56 12.76 4.37
N ASN A 150 -4.94 13.58 5.35
CA ASN A 150 -4.12 13.87 6.51
C ASN A 150 -4.63 13.03 7.69
N ALA A 151 -3.80 12.14 8.22
CA ALA A 151 -4.16 11.23 9.32
C ALA A 151 -2.91 10.76 10.08
N ASP A 152 -3.14 10.10 11.21
CA ASP A 152 -2.11 9.29 11.87
C ASP A 152 -2.05 7.91 11.19
N TRP A 153 -0.87 7.28 11.19
CA TRP A 153 -0.55 6.04 10.51
C TRP A 153 0.09 5.07 11.50
N ILE A 154 -0.30 3.80 11.43
CA ILE A 154 0.32 2.71 12.18
C ILE A 154 0.50 1.54 11.22
N GLY A 155 1.75 1.13 11.00
CA GLY A 155 2.06 -0.04 10.19
C GLY A 155 1.47 0.01 8.77
N ASP A 156 1.64 1.13 8.06
CA ASP A 156 1.11 1.41 6.72
C ASP A 156 -0.38 1.77 6.62
N HIS A 157 -1.13 1.71 7.72
CA HIS A 157 -2.57 1.93 7.73
C HIS A 157 -2.94 3.23 8.44
N PRO A 158 -3.85 4.06 7.88
CA PRO A 158 -4.38 5.20 8.63
C PRO A 158 -5.18 4.73 9.84
N GLN A 159 -5.04 5.47 10.93
CA GLN A 159 -5.59 5.17 12.25
C GLN A 159 -6.09 6.45 12.92
N GLY A 160 -7.19 6.36 13.66
CA GLY A 160 -7.71 7.49 14.43
C GLY A 160 -8.38 8.55 13.56
N LYS A 161 -8.32 9.82 13.95
CA LYS A 161 -8.98 10.90 13.21
C LYS A 161 -8.20 11.23 11.96
N GLY A 162 -8.90 11.38 10.83
CA GLY A 162 -8.32 11.84 9.58
C GLY A 162 -9.20 12.85 8.87
N VAL A 163 -8.56 13.71 8.08
CA VAL A 163 -9.23 14.70 7.22
C VAL A 163 -8.89 14.40 5.77
N LEU A 164 -9.90 13.98 5.01
CA LEU A 164 -9.79 13.80 3.58
C LEU A 164 -10.21 15.10 2.87
N THR A 165 -9.33 15.68 2.07
CA THR A 165 -9.61 16.85 1.23
C THR A 165 -9.74 16.40 -0.22
N LEU A 166 -10.90 16.65 -0.82
CA LEU A 166 -11.17 16.36 -2.23
C LEU A 166 -10.52 17.41 -3.15
N PRO A 167 -10.40 17.15 -4.46
CA PRO A 167 -9.83 18.11 -5.42
C PRO A 167 -10.59 19.45 -5.47
N ASP A 168 -11.89 19.43 -5.17
CA ASP A 168 -12.74 20.62 -5.05
C ASP A 168 -12.65 21.31 -3.68
N SER A 169 -11.62 20.98 -2.89
CA SER A 169 -11.35 21.50 -1.54
C SER A 169 -12.36 21.14 -0.45
N ARG A 170 -13.38 20.31 -0.73
CA ARG A 170 -14.27 19.79 0.32
C ARG A 170 -13.50 18.90 1.28
N LYS A 171 -13.74 19.09 2.58
CA LYS A 171 -13.13 18.32 3.66
C LYS A 171 -14.12 17.33 4.27
N LEU A 172 -13.71 16.09 4.40
CA LEU A 172 -14.46 15.00 5.02
C LEU A 172 -13.69 14.53 6.24
N HIS A 173 -14.35 14.56 7.41
CA HIS A 173 -13.77 14.12 8.67
C HIS A 173 -14.21 12.69 8.96
N GLY A 174 -13.23 11.79 9.08
CA GLY A 174 -13.45 10.37 9.35
C GLY A 174 -12.63 9.86 10.54
N TYR A 175 -13.06 8.75 11.09
CA TYR A 175 -12.32 7.95 12.06
C TYR A 175 -11.90 6.64 11.39
N TYR A 176 -10.60 6.36 11.34
CA TYR A 176 -9.99 5.23 10.65
C TYR A 176 -9.56 4.14 11.63
N GLN A 177 -9.78 2.88 11.26
CA GLN A 177 -9.29 1.71 11.99
C GLN A 177 -8.74 0.69 11.01
N ARG A 178 -7.48 0.28 11.18
CA ARG A 178 -6.81 -0.71 10.32
C ARG A 178 -6.91 -0.38 8.83
N GLY A 179 -6.88 0.91 8.49
CA GLY A 179 -6.94 1.39 7.11
C GLY A 179 -8.33 1.62 6.54
N PHE A 180 -9.40 1.32 7.28
CA PHE A 180 -10.78 1.51 6.84
C PHE A 180 -11.45 2.66 7.59
N ILE A 181 -12.36 3.38 6.93
CA ILE A 181 -13.19 4.39 7.59
C ILE A 181 -14.21 3.65 8.46
N TYR A 182 -14.12 3.83 9.77
CA TYR A 182 -15.00 3.22 10.74
C TYR A 182 -16.22 4.11 11.02
N ASP A 183 -16.00 5.40 11.25
CA ASP A 183 -17.08 6.37 11.51
C ASP A 183 -16.81 7.71 10.79
N GLY A 184 -17.86 8.50 10.59
CA GLY A 184 -17.76 9.86 10.06
C GLY A 184 -18.00 9.93 8.56
N ASN A 185 -17.31 10.81 7.85
CA ASN A 185 -17.43 10.97 6.40
C ASN A 185 -16.09 10.69 5.74
N GLY A 186 -16.13 10.05 4.58
CA GLY A 186 -14.92 9.82 3.82
C GLY A 186 -15.16 9.16 2.47
N VAL A 187 -14.06 8.81 1.83
CA VAL A 187 -14.05 8.15 0.53
C VAL A 187 -13.45 6.76 0.66
N PHE A 188 -14.13 5.78 0.10
CA PHE A 188 -13.59 4.44 -0.10
C PHE A 188 -13.50 4.15 -1.58
N ILE A 189 -12.30 3.79 -2.04
CA ILE A 189 -12.04 3.38 -3.43
C ILE A 189 -11.91 1.87 -3.43
N TYR A 190 -12.76 1.20 -4.19
CA TYR A 190 -12.78 -0.26 -4.33
C TYR A 190 -11.74 -0.71 -5.36
N ASN A 191 -11.36 -2.00 -5.31
CA ASN A 191 -10.37 -2.57 -6.22
C ASN A 191 -10.77 -2.51 -7.71
N ASP A 192 -12.06 -2.44 -8.01
CA ASP A 192 -12.58 -2.30 -9.36
C ASP A 192 -12.54 -0.86 -9.88
N GLY A 193 -12.06 0.09 -9.06
CA GLY A 193 -12.01 1.52 -9.37
C GLY A 193 -13.29 2.29 -9.05
N SER A 194 -14.38 1.61 -8.64
CA SER A 194 -15.56 2.29 -8.11
C SER A 194 -15.21 3.03 -6.81
N LYS A 195 -15.96 4.08 -6.46
CA LYS A 195 -15.73 4.82 -5.21
C LYS A 195 -17.01 5.24 -4.53
N TYR A 196 -17.04 5.11 -3.21
CA TYR A 196 -18.10 5.63 -2.37
C TYR A 196 -17.63 6.89 -1.66
N ILE A 197 -18.44 7.95 -1.73
CA ILE A 197 -18.23 9.21 -1.00
C ILE A 197 -19.46 9.45 -0.12
N GLY A 198 -19.31 9.36 1.19
CA GLY A 198 -20.46 9.50 2.09
C GLY A 198 -20.15 9.24 3.55
N SER A 199 -21.21 9.04 4.33
CA SER A 199 -21.09 8.77 5.75
C SER A 199 -20.86 7.28 6.04
N TRP A 200 -20.21 7.02 7.16
CA TRP A 200 -19.80 5.72 7.65
C TRP A 200 -20.21 5.60 9.11
N LYS A 201 -20.66 4.40 9.50
CA LYS A 201 -20.95 4.06 10.88
C LYS A 201 -20.54 2.61 11.15
N ALA A 202 -19.71 2.39 12.16
CA ALA A 202 -19.19 1.07 12.52
C ALA A 202 -18.62 0.25 11.33
N GLY A 203 -17.91 0.93 10.43
CA GLY A 203 -17.27 0.33 9.25
C GLY A 203 -18.20 0.10 8.05
N GLN A 204 -19.47 0.50 8.14
CA GLN A 204 -20.46 0.30 7.09
C GLN A 204 -20.91 1.64 6.51
N ARG A 205 -21.25 1.66 5.21
CA ARG A 205 -21.88 2.83 4.60
C ARG A 205 -23.19 3.13 5.31
N HIS A 206 -23.35 4.38 5.71
CA HIS A 206 -24.48 4.86 6.49
C HIS A 206 -24.83 6.29 6.09
N GLY A 207 -26.03 6.75 6.39
CA GLY A 207 -26.40 8.15 6.12
C GLY A 207 -26.38 8.49 4.63
N PHE A 208 -26.10 9.74 4.28
CA PHE A 208 -26.11 10.16 2.87
C PHE A 208 -24.78 9.83 2.18
N GLY A 209 -24.84 9.33 0.94
CA GLY A 209 -23.63 9.07 0.16
C GLY A 209 -23.89 8.89 -1.34
N VAL A 210 -22.80 8.97 -2.09
CA VAL A 210 -22.76 8.81 -3.54
C VAL A 210 -21.80 7.70 -3.89
N LEU A 211 -22.28 6.68 -4.61
CA LEU A 211 -21.47 5.63 -5.19
C LEU A 211 -21.23 5.95 -6.66
N PHE A 212 -19.98 5.96 -7.06
CA PHE A 212 -19.52 6.13 -8.43
C PHE A 212 -19.03 4.79 -8.97
N ALA A 213 -19.41 4.44 -10.19
CA ALA A 213 -18.82 3.32 -10.93
C ALA A 213 -17.36 3.64 -11.32
N SER A 214 -16.62 2.63 -11.78
CA SER A 214 -15.21 2.76 -12.17
C SER A 214 -14.97 3.75 -13.32
N ASN A 215 -15.98 3.97 -14.17
CA ASN A 215 -15.98 4.98 -15.23
C ASN A 215 -16.29 6.41 -14.74
N GLY A 216 -16.50 6.61 -13.43
CA GLY A 216 -16.83 7.89 -12.82
C GLY A 216 -18.31 8.28 -12.87
N MET A 217 -19.18 7.48 -13.48
CA MET A 217 -20.63 7.74 -13.46
C MET A 217 -21.23 7.48 -12.08
N VAL A 218 -22.21 8.29 -11.68
CA VAL A 218 -22.96 8.07 -10.44
C VAL A 218 -23.81 6.82 -10.59
N SER A 219 -23.45 5.76 -9.86
CA SER A 219 -24.21 4.51 -9.77
C SER A 219 -25.33 4.59 -8.74
N TYR A 220 -25.16 5.38 -7.67
CA TYR A 220 -26.21 5.62 -6.69
C TYR A 220 -25.97 6.93 -5.94
N LYS A 221 -27.02 7.67 -5.63
CA LYS A 221 -26.98 8.86 -4.76
C LYS A 221 -28.19 8.84 -3.84
N GLY A 222 -27.96 8.70 -2.55
CA GLY A 222 -29.07 8.58 -1.60
C GLY A 222 -28.64 8.17 -0.20
N LEU A 223 -29.62 7.72 0.57
CA LEU A 223 -29.42 7.24 1.94
C LEU A 223 -28.94 5.79 1.95
N TRP A 224 -28.01 5.48 2.84
CA TRP A 224 -27.45 4.16 3.10
C TRP A 224 -27.77 3.72 4.52
N ARG A 225 -28.09 2.43 4.69
CA ARG A 225 -28.29 1.78 5.98
C ARG A 225 -27.62 0.42 5.94
N GLU A 226 -26.63 0.21 6.79
CA GLU A 226 -25.93 -1.07 6.93
C GLU A 226 -25.44 -1.62 5.58
N ASP A 227 -24.69 -0.77 4.86
CA ASP A 227 -24.17 -1.06 3.52
C ASP A 227 -25.21 -1.27 2.41
N LYS A 228 -26.49 -1.02 2.66
CA LYS A 228 -27.56 -1.13 1.66
C LYS A 228 -28.12 0.23 1.30
N PRO A 229 -28.39 0.51 0.01
CA PRO A 229 -29.12 1.71 -0.38
C PRO A 229 -30.55 1.62 0.17
N ALA A 230 -31.04 2.70 0.79
CA ALA A 230 -32.35 2.75 1.42
C ALA A 230 -33.52 2.84 0.42
N GLN A 231 -33.21 3.13 -0.85
CA GLN A 231 -34.14 3.07 -1.97
C GLN A 231 -33.45 2.36 -3.14
N PRO A 232 -34.18 1.56 -3.95
CA PRO A 232 -33.62 0.93 -5.15
C PRO A 232 -33.04 1.97 -6.11
N PHE A 233 -31.98 1.60 -6.81
CA PHE A 233 -31.47 2.39 -7.93
C PHE A 233 -32.56 2.47 -9.01
N VAL A 234 -33.06 3.67 -9.28
CA VAL A 234 -33.93 3.95 -10.44
C VAL A 234 -33.03 4.50 -11.53
N LYS A 235 -32.90 3.79 -12.67
CA LYS A 235 -32.14 4.32 -13.81
C LYS A 235 -32.78 5.65 -14.25
N PRO A 236 -32.01 6.59 -14.81
CA PRO A 236 -32.58 7.83 -15.35
C PRO A 236 -33.73 7.59 -16.33
N ASP A 237 -33.65 6.52 -17.14
CA ASP A 237 -34.68 6.13 -18.11
C ASP A 237 -35.90 5.45 -17.48
N ASP A 238 -35.78 4.97 -16.24
CA ASP A 238 -36.86 4.32 -15.48
C ASP A 238 -37.55 5.31 -14.50
N GLN A 239 -37.20 6.60 -14.54
CA GLN A 239 -37.94 7.63 -13.80
C GLN A 239 -39.35 7.69 -14.40
N PRO A 240 -40.42 7.41 -13.62
CA PRO A 240 -41.77 7.57 -14.14
C PRO A 240 -41.93 9.02 -14.61
N GLU A 241 -42.41 9.21 -15.84
CA GLU A 241 -42.79 10.54 -16.33
C GLU A 241 -43.62 11.23 -15.22
N PRO A 242 -43.27 12.46 -14.83
CA PRO A 242 -44.00 13.15 -13.78
C PRO A 242 -45.47 13.14 -14.15
N SER A 243 -46.30 12.65 -13.24
CA SER A 243 -47.73 12.56 -13.50
C SER A 243 -48.25 13.95 -13.92
N ALA A 244 -49.23 14.01 -14.81
CA ALA A 244 -49.84 15.29 -15.24
C ALA A 244 -50.28 16.16 -14.03
N ALA A 245 -50.55 15.55 -12.87
CA ALA A 245 -50.84 16.22 -11.61
C ALA A 245 -49.61 16.91 -10.97
N GLU A 246 -48.42 16.33 -11.06
CA GLU A 246 -47.16 16.92 -10.61
C GLU A 246 -46.65 17.99 -11.56
N GLU A 247 -46.74 17.77 -12.87
CA GLU A 247 -46.43 18.80 -13.87
C GLU A 247 -47.33 20.02 -13.71
N ALA A 248 -48.63 19.82 -13.46
CA ALA A 248 -49.57 20.91 -13.18
C ALA A 248 -49.23 21.66 -11.88
N LYS A 249 -48.70 20.97 -10.85
CA LYS A 249 -48.23 21.62 -9.60
C LYS A 249 -46.97 22.45 -9.84
N VAL A 250 -45.97 21.91 -10.54
CA VAL A 250 -44.73 22.63 -10.90
C VAL A 250 -45.04 23.84 -11.78
N SER A 251 -45.93 23.68 -12.76
CA SER A 251 -46.42 24.74 -13.64
C SER A 251 -47.14 25.86 -12.88
N LYS A 252 -47.98 25.51 -11.89
CA LYS A 252 -48.68 26.49 -11.05
C LYS A 252 -47.70 27.25 -10.14
N VAL A 253 -46.68 26.60 -9.59
CA VAL A 253 -45.65 27.24 -8.76
C VAL A 253 -44.80 28.21 -9.59
N LEU A 254 -44.37 27.81 -10.80
CA LEU A 254 -43.60 28.67 -11.71
C LEU A 254 -44.42 29.89 -12.17
N LYS A 255 -45.71 29.72 -12.47
CA LYS A 255 -46.62 30.84 -12.82
C LYS A 255 -46.85 31.79 -11.64
N LYS A 256 -46.91 31.27 -10.40
CA LYS A 256 -47.06 32.07 -9.17
C LYS A 256 -45.81 32.90 -8.88
N ASN A 257 -44.61 32.35 -9.13
CA ASN A 257 -43.35 33.07 -8.95
C ASN A 257 -43.11 34.15 -10.01
N LYS A 258 -43.52 33.92 -11.27
CA LYS A 258 -43.51 34.97 -12.32
C LYS A 258 -44.46 36.13 -12.04
N LYS A 259 -45.58 35.91 -11.33
CA LYS A 259 -46.48 36.98 -10.89
C LYS A 259 -45.95 37.76 -9.69
N LYS A 260 -45.17 37.14 -8.80
CA LYS A 260 -44.54 37.83 -7.66
C LYS A 260 -43.32 38.68 -8.06
N GLY A 261 -42.60 38.30 -9.11
CA GLY A 261 -41.45 39.07 -9.61
C GLY A 261 -41.77 40.30 -10.46
N LYS A 262 -43.05 40.57 -10.76
CA LYS A 262 -43.49 41.74 -11.56
C LYS A 262 -44.12 42.88 -10.74
N ASN A 263 -44.14 42.77 -9.41
CA ASN A 263 -44.70 43.79 -8.52
C ASN A 263 -43.63 44.53 -7.68
N HIS A 264 -42.35 44.38 -8.04
CA HIS A 264 -41.24 45.17 -7.49
C HIS A 264 -40.32 45.59 -8.65
N GLU A 265 -40.82 46.48 -9.49
CA GLU A 265 -40.03 47.41 -10.31
C GLU A 265 -40.87 48.67 -10.51
#